data_AF-A0AAW5TCS7-F1
#
_entry.id   AF-A0AAW5TCS7-F1
#
_cell.length_a   1.000
_cell.length_b   1.000
_cell.length_c   1.000
_cell.angle_alpha   90.00
_cell.angle_beta   90.00
_cell.angle_gamma   90.00
#
_symmetry.space_group_name_H-M   'P 1'
#
loop_
_entity.id
_entity.type
_entity.pdbx_description
1 polymer ?
#
loop_
_entity_poly.entity_id
_entity_poly.type
_entity_poly.pdbx_seq_one_letter_code
_entity_poly.pdbx_strand_id
1 'polypeptide(L)'
;MRWVIEQADLDLRLLAGSAGVGREVNLVLTTELANPAEWLSGGELVLTTGISLPAGGRGRRRYLQLLAESGVCAVGFGIGLTFDAVPDEVVVAAEELGLPLIEVPLRTPFAAIVQRVSSRIAALEYDAVLRASRAQPRITRAVVSDGPRGVAAELGRALKAAVVVLDPIGTVIASHPSSLSVTTVNLVRDSIEPGAASGVRVLSDGTTVAQQDIRVGGRSHGVLAVVSPAALSPVDQVLFGHATSLLALDFEKPARLQEVQRLLNEQALGLLLTGEIDLDPVYAQLVPATDVQGRIRVLVVEFDSEMKVASHHRRTIAAVVKALEAAGHPVFVHSADHRLTVLLPGTETVAGAAGLLGGLDRSVRKSSRSGLSGTQPLARLMQAVEDARLAASVAERGCYPLEFAALAGSALLSSGPSREVLIALGAAVLTPVAEHDAQHGSGLMAALRAFLEANGQWEAAAAALGVHRHTMRKRIEITETLLGCDLGVARVRAELLLAILARG
;
A
#
# COMPACT_ATOMS: atom_id res chain seq x y z
N MET A 1 -38.39 23.55 -14.99
CA MET A 1 -39.38 24.39 -15.70
C MET A 1 -40.57 23.57 -16.23
N ARG A 2 -40.36 22.50 -17.01
CA ARG A 2 -41.44 21.64 -17.57
C ARG A 2 -42.64 21.36 -16.64
N TRP A 3 -42.37 20.87 -15.42
CA TRP A 3 -43.41 20.57 -14.42
C TRP A 3 -44.32 21.77 -14.10
N VAL A 4 -43.78 22.99 -14.10
CA VAL A 4 -44.54 24.22 -13.78
C VAL A 4 -45.59 24.52 -14.85
N ILE A 5 -45.25 24.36 -16.14
CA ILE A 5 -46.17 24.60 -17.27
C ILE A 5 -47.29 23.54 -17.31
N GLU A 6 -47.00 22.32 -16.84
CA GLU A 6 -47.97 21.21 -16.80
C GLU A 6 -49.03 21.37 -15.69
N GLN A 7 -48.93 22.37 -14.82
CA GLN A 7 -49.92 22.62 -13.76
C GLN A 7 -51.18 23.26 -14.34
N ALA A 8 -52.17 22.42 -14.68
CA ALA A 8 -53.41 22.84 -15.33
C ALA A 8 -54.22 23.87 -14.50
N ASP A 9 -54.10 23.85 -13.18
CA ASP A 9 -54.76 24.79 -12.26
C ASP A 9 -54.18 26.21 -12.30
N LEU A 10 -52.94 26.37 -12.78
CA LEU A 10 -52.29 27.67 -12.92
C LEU A 10 -52.57 28.34 -14.28
N ASP A 11 -53.08 27.58 -15.27
CA ASP A 11 -53.44 28.05 -16.61
C ASP A 11 -52.31 28.85 -17.29
N LEU A 12 -51.11 28.28 -17.25
CA LEU A 12 -49.90 28.89 -17.79
C LEU A 12 -49.72 28.51 -19.26
N ARG A 13 -49.38 29.48 -20.12
CA ARG A 13 -49.12 29.23 -21.55
C ARG A 13 -47.67 29.55 -21.92
N LEU A 14 -46.93 28.57 -22.40
CA LEU A 14 -45.59 28.79 -22.95
C LEU A 14 -45.70 29.52 -24.31
N LEU A 15 -45.08 30.70 -24.42
CA LEU A 15 -45.09 31.53 -25.63
C LEU A 15 -43.81 31.39 -26.47
N ALA A 16 -42.66 31.24 -25.81
CA ALA A 16 -41.35 31.18 -26.45
C ALA A 16 -40.32 30.48 -25.56
N GLY A 17 -39.14 30.20 -26.11
CA GLY A 17 -38.00 29.64 -25.41
C GLY A 17 -38.12 28.15 -25.12
N SER A 18 -38.75 27.40 -26.03
CA SER A 18 -39.01 25.95 -25.87
C SER A 18 -37.74 25.14 -25.58
N ALA A 19 -36.59 25.56 -26.13
CA ALA A 19 -35.27 24.95 -25.89
C ALA A 19 -34.84 25.01 -24.41
N GLY A 20 -35.30 26.01 -23.64
CA GLY A 20 -34.93 26.20 -22.23
C GLY A 20 -35.84 25.48 -21.23
N VAL A 21 -36.91 24.81 -21.65
CA VAL A 21 -37.90 24.19 -20.75
C VAL A 21 -37.32 23.07 -19.86
N GLY A 22 -36.15 22.54 -20.25
CA GLY A 22 -35.39 21.56 -19.45
C GLY A 22 -34.66 22.16 -18.24
N ARG A 23 -34.53 23.48 -18.12
CA ARG A 23 -33.80 24.12 -17.02
C ARG A 23 -34.49 23.88 -15.67
N GLU A 24 -33.69 23.64 -14.64
CA GLU A 24 -34.17 23.54 -13.26
C GLU A 24 -34.53 24.91 -12.70
N VAL A 25 -35.59 24.95 -11.88
CA VAL A 25 -36.08 26.16 -11.22
C VAL A 25 -35.80 25.98 -9.73
N ASN A 26 -34.96 26.83 -9.17
CA ASN A 26 -34.54 26.74 -7.76
C ASN A 26 -35.26 27.76 -6.87
N LEU A 27 -35.81 28.80 -7.47
CA LEU A 27 -36.51 29.86 -6.77
C LEU A 27 -37.52 30.52 -7.72
N VAL A 28 -38.60 31.08 -7.16
CA VAL A 28 -39.49 31.98 -7.89
C VAL A 28 -39.37 33.35 -7.27
N LEU A 29 -39.13 34.36 -8.10
CA LEU A 29 -38.96 35.74 -7.65
C LEU A 29 -39.89 36.65 -8.44
N THR A 30 -40.59 37.55 -7.75
CA THR A 30 -41.38 38.61 -8.38
C THR A 30 -40.59 39.90 -8.35
N THR A 31 -40.44 40.56 -9.50
CA THR A 31 -39.77 41.86 -9.58
C THR A 31 -40.36 42.72 -10.67
N GLU A 32 -40.45 44.02 -10.37
CA GLU A 32 -40.83 45.05 -11.34
C GLU A 32 -39.67 46.02 -11.57
N LEU A 33 -38.45 45.68 -11.16
CA LEU A 33 -37.27 46.52 -11.39
C LEU A 33 -36.89 46.48 -12.87
N ALA A 34 -36.60 47.65 -13.45
CA ALA A 34 -36.11 47.77 -14.84
C ALA A 34 -34.72 47.15 -15.05
N ASN A 35 -33.95 46.96 -13.98
CA ASN A 35 -32.67 46.24 -13.98
C ASN A 35 -32.53 45.43 -12.67
N PRO A 36 -32.91 44.13 -12.66
CA PRO A 36 -32.82 43.29 -11.48
C PRO A 36 -31.50 42.53 -11.32
N ALA A 37 -30.51 42.69 -12.22
CA ALA A 37 -29.31 41.85 -12.27
C ALA A 37 -28.56 41.70 -10.95
N GLU A 38 -28.41 42.79 -10.18
CA GLU A 38 -27.63 42.79 -8.93
C GLU A 38 -28.24 41.91 -7.83
N TRP A 39 -29.52 41.52 -7.96
CA TRP A 39 -30.24 40.70 -6.97
C TRP A 39 -30.53 39.28 -7.47
N LEU A 40 -30.03 38.90 -8.65
CA LEU A 40 -30.21 37.58 -9.24
C LEU A 40 -28.94 36.74 -9.06
N SER A 41 -29.13 35.48 -8.68
CA SER A 41 -28.07 34.49 -8.45
C SER A 41 -28.09 33.35 -9.47
N GLY A 42 -29.14 33.27 -10.30
CA GLY A 42 -29.33 32.25 -11.32
C GLY A 42 -30.24 31.11 -10.87
N GLY A 43 -30.95 30.50 -11.82
CA GLY A 43 -31.92 29.42 -11.57
C GLY A 43 -33.30 29.90 -11.12
N GLU A 44 -33.56 31.21 -11.13
CA GLU A 44 -34.86 31.78 -10.76
C GLU A 44 -35.87 31.71 -11.92
N LEU A 45 -37.13 31.48 -11.60
CA LEU A 45 -38.28 31.85 -12.43
C LEU A 45 -38.69 33.27 -12.03
N VAL A 46 -38.47 34.24 -12.92
CA VAL A 46 -38.82 35.64 -12.67
C VAL A 46 -40.26 35.90 -13.10
N LEU A 47 -41.07 36.46 -12.21
CA LEU A 47 -42.44 36.89 -12.47
C LEU A 47 -42.51 38.43 -12.53
N THR A 48 -43.15 38.96 -13.57
CA THR A 48 -43.33 40.42 -13.75
C THR A 48 -44.64 40.72 -14.46
N THR A 49 -45.33 41.80 -14.10
CA THR A 49 -46.46 42.35 -14.88
C THR A 49 -45.98 43.32 -15.97
N GLY A 50 -44.69 43.62 -15.96
CA GLY A 50 -44.03 44.52 -16.89
C GLY A 50 -44.30 46.00 -16.65
N ILE A 51 -44.73 46.40 -15.44
CA ILE A 51 -45.11 47.79 -15.17
C ILE A 51 -43.95 48.77 -15.37
N SER A 52 -42.72 48.32 -15.15
CA SER A 52 -41.51 49.11 -15.39
C SER A 52 -40.70 48.63 -16.60
N LEU A 53 -41.30 47.86 -17.52
CA LEU A 53 -40.61 47.48 -18.75
C LEU A 53 -40.35 48.76 -19.59
N PRO A 54 -39.17 48.88 -20.22
CA PRO A 54 -38.89 50.00 -21.11
C PRO A 54 -39.95 50.15 -22.22
N ALA A 55 -40.33 51.38 -22.56
CA ALA A 55 -41.39 51.65 -23.53
C ALA A 55 -41.07 51.22 -24.98
N GLY A 56 -39.77 51.06 -25.32
CA GLY A 56 -39.33 50.69 -26.67
C GLY A 56 -38.77 49.27 -26.76
N GLY A 57 -39.00 48.60 -27.89
CA GLY A 57 -38.63 47.19 -28.09
C GLY A 57 -37.15 46.87 -27.88
N ARG A 58 -36.23 47.80 -28.21
CA ARG A 58 -34.79 47.65 -27.91
C ARG A 58 -34.50 47.53 -26.42
N GLY A 59 -35.21 48.30 -25.59
CA GLY A 59 -35.07 48.24 -24.13
C GLY A 59 -35.66 46.94 -23.55
N ARG A 60 -36.82 46.51 -24.05
CA ARG A 60 -37.46 45.24 -23.64
C ARG A 60 -36.59 44.03 -23.97
N ARG A 61 -35.96 44.03 -25.14
CA ARG A 61 -34.99 43.02 -25.54
C ARG A 61 -33.75 43.02 -24.64
N ARG A 62 -33.22 44.20 -24.30
CA ARG A 62 -32.07 44.31 -23.38
C ARG A 62 -32.41 43.81 -21.98
N TYR A 63 -33.64 44.01 -21.52
CA TYR A 63 -34.13 43.47 -20.25
C TYR A 63 -34.08 41.93 -20.23
N LEU A 64 -34.61 41.25 -21.25
CA LEU A 64 -34.52 39.79 -21.34
C LEU A 64 -33.08 39.27 -21.48
N GLN A 65 -32.24 39.98 -22.23
CA GLN A 65 -30.80 39.65 -22.30
C GLN A 65 -30.15 39.69 -20.93
N LEU A 66 -30.45 40.72 -20.12
CA LEU A 66 -29.90 40.87 -18.79
C LEU A 66 -30.39 39.77 -17.83
N LEU A 67 -31.65 39.33 -17.93
CA LEU A 67 -32.14 38.17 -17.19
C LEU A 67 -31.41 36.89 -17.62
N ALA A 68 -31.25 36.66 -18.93
CA ALA A 68 -30.54 35.50 -19.45
C ALA A 68 -29.05 35.49 -19.04
N GLU A 69 -28.37 36.65 -19.11
CA GLU A 69 -27.00 36.87 -18.65
C GLU A 69 -26.86 36.61 -17.13
N SER A 70 -27.91 36.88 -16.35
CA SER A 70 -27.96 36.62 -14.90
C SER A 70 -28.30 35.17 -14.54
N GLY A 71 -28.47 34.28 -15.54
CA GLY A 71 -28.76 32.86 -15.31
C GLY A 71 -30.23 32.56 -14.98
N VAL A 72 -31.16 33.48 -15.23
CA VAL A 72 -32.61 33.25 -15.05
C VAL A 72 -33.04 32.08 -15.91
N CYS A 73 -33.81 31.16 -15.33
CA CYS A 73 -34.20 29.92 -15.99
C CYS A 73 -35.49 30.06 -16.81
N ALA A 74 -36.36 31.02 -16.47
CA ALA A 74 -37.62 31.31 -17.16
C ALA A 74 -38.21 32.66 -16.71
N VAL A 75 -39.12 33.21 -17.52
CA VAL A 75 -39.88 34.44 -17.22
C VAL A 75 -41.37 34.16 -17.31
N GLY A 76 -42.12 34.46 -16.24
CA GLY A 76 -43.58 34.53 -16.25
C GLY A 76 -44.06 35.97 -16.38
N PHE A 77 -44.78 36.26 -17.46
CA PHE A 77 -45.28 37.59 -17.77
C PHE A 77 -46.78 37.66 -17.48
N GLY A 78 -47.16 38.47 -16.48
CA GLY A 78 -48.55 38.72 -16.10
C GLY A 78 -49.27 39.65 -17.08
N ILE A 79 -50.38 39.20 -17.64
CA ILE A 79 -51.23 39.98 -18.55
C ILE A 79 -52.55 40.42 -17.88
N GLY A 80 -53.22 41.42 -18.45
CA GLY A 80 -54.50 41.96 -18.00
C GLY A 80 -54.40 43.10 -16.97
N LEU A 81 -53.19 43.59 -16.67
CA LEU A 81 -52.96 44.79 -15.85
C LEU A 81 -52.27 45.90 -16.66
N THR A 82 -50.98 45.72 -16.97
CA THR A 82 -50.19 46.70 -17.73
C THR A 82 -50.28 46.43 -19.24
N PHE A 83 -50.33 45.16 -19.62
CA PHE A 83 -50.42 44.72 -21.01
C PHE A 83 -51.57 43.71 -21.15
N ASP A 84 -52.39 43.87 -22.19
CA ASP A 84 -53.47 42.92 -22.50
C ASP A 84 -52.94 41.58 -23.05
N ALA A 85 -51.77 41.62 -23.70
CA ALA A 85 -51.01 40.47 -24.17
C ALA A 85 -49.51 40.73 -24.04
N VAL A 86 -48.70 39.68 -23.98
CA VAL A 86 -47.23 39.83 -23.93
C VAL A 86 -46.74 40.48 -25.23
N PRO A 87 -45.94 41.57 -25.18
CA PRO A 87 -45.49 42.25 -26.40
C PRO A 87 -44.67 41.33 -27.33
N ASP A 88 -44.91 41.40 -28.64
CA ASP A 88 -44.28 40.52 -29.64
C ASP A 88 -42.75 40.57 -29.58
N GLU A 89 -42.15 41.75 -29.35
CA GLU A 89 -40.70 41.87 -29.21
C GLU A 89 -40.11 41.11 -28.02
N VAL A 90 -40.89 40.90 -26.95
CA VAL A 90 -40.50 40.12 -25.77
C VAL A 90 -40.55 38.63 -26.13
N VAL A 91 -41.58 38.20 -26.86
CA VAL A 91 -41.72 36.83 -27.37
C VAL A 91 -40.56 36.47 -28.29
N VAL A 92 -40.28 37.32 -29.29
CA VAL A 92 -39.15 37.11 -30.23
C VAL A 92 -37.82 37.08 -29.50
N ALA A 93 -37.57 38.01 -28.57
CA ALA A 93 -36.32 38.04 -27.82
C ALA A 93 -36.15 36.81 -26.90
N ALA A 94 -37.22 36.33 -26.28
CA ALA A 94 -37.20 35.12 -25.46
C ALA A 94 -36.88 33.86 -26.29
N GLU A 95 -37.45 33.74 -27.48
CA GLU A 95 -37.18 32.61 -28.38
C GLU A 95 -35.70 32.58 -28.80
N GLU A 96 -35.17 33.73 -29.23
CA GLU A 96 -33.76 33.83 -29.64
C GLU A 96 -32.77 33.54 -28.51
N LEU A 97 -33.12 33.88 -27.27
CA LEU A 97 -32.30 33.59 -26.09
C LEU A 97 -32.48 32.16 -25.56
N GLY A 98 -33.44 31.40 -26.12
CA GLY A 98 -33.87 30.11 -25.57
C GLY A 98 -34.37 30.22 -24.13
N LEU A 99 -34.89 31.39 -23.72
CA LEU A 99 -35.36 31.66 -22.38
C LEU A 99 -36.88 31.41 -22.33
N PRO A 100 -37.36 30.41 -21.59
CA PRO A 100 -38.79 30.10 -21.51
C PRO A 100 -39.59 31.32 -21.07
N LEU A 101 -40.53 31.75 -21.90
CA LEU A 101 -41.45 32.86 -21.63
C LEU A 101 -42.86 32.32 -21.50
N ILE A 102 -43.48 32.57 -20.36
CA ILE A 102 -44.76 32.01 -19.97
C ILE A 102 -45.74 33.15 -19.77
N GLU A 103 -46.89 33.09 -20.42
CA GLU A 103 -48.01 33.98 -20.16
C GLU A 103 -48.71 33.53 -18.87
N VAL A 104 -48.91 34.48 -17.96
CA VAL A 104 -49.66 34.28 -16.72
C VAL A 104 -50.94 35.11 -16.80
N PRO A 105 -52.13 34.48 -16.84
CA PRO A 105 -53.39 35.21 -16.96
C PRO A 105 -53.73 35.94 -15.65
N LEU A 106 -54.48 37.03 -15.74
CA LEU A 106 -54.87 37.86 -14.59
C LEU A 106 -55.52 37.08 -13.44
N ARG A 107 -56.22 35.99 -13.76
CA ARG A 107 -56.88 35.12 -12.77
C ARG A 107 -55.92 34.30 -11.91
N THR A 108 -54.65 34.18 -12.30
CA THR A 108 -53.63 33.39 -11.62
C THR A 108 -52.71 34.33 -10.83
N PRO A 109 -52.88 34.45 -9.49
CA PRO A 109 -52.01 35.28 -8.69
C PRO A 109 -50.59 34.73 -8.72
N PHE A 110 -49.58 35.60 -8.84
CA PHE A 110 -48.17 35.18 -8.76
C PHE A 110 -47.86 34.41 -7.46
N ALA A 111 -48.53 34.75 -6.35
CA ALA A 111 -48.42 34.02 -5.10
C ALA A 111 -48.77 32.52 -5.22
N ALA A 112 -49.73 32.15 -6.07
CA ALA A 112 -50.09 30.75 -6.32
C ALA A 112 -48.96 30.00 -7.03
N ILE A 113 -48.31 30.65 -8.01
CA ILE A 113 -47.14 30.09 -8.71
C ILE A 113 -45.98 29.92 -7.72
N VAL A 114 -45.65 30.96 -6.95
CA VAL A 114 -44.59 30.92 -5.93
C VAL A 114 -44.83 29.77 -4.95
N GLN A 115 -46.02 29.69 -4.34
CA GLN A 115 -46.34 28.64 -3.38
C GLN A 115 -46.25 27.23 -3.98
N ARG A 116 -46.75 27.05 -5.22
CA ARG A 116 -46.76 25.74 -5.88
C ARG A 116 -45.35 25.27 -6.23
N VAL A 117 -44.51 26.16 -6.75
CA VAL A 117 -43.11 25.85 -7.08
C VAL A 117 -42.29 25.64 -5.80
N SER A 118 -42.39 26.51 -4.81
CA SER A 118 -41.67 26.35 -3.53
C SER A 118 -42.06 25.05 -2.81
N SER A 119 -43.34 24.69 -2.80
CA SER A 119 -43.79 23.42 -2.22
C SER A 119 -43.22 22.21 -2.96
N ARG A 120 -43.08 22.30 -4.29
CA ARG A 120 -42.48 21.24 -5.10
C ARG A 120 -40.98 21.09 -4.83
N ILE A 121 -40.25 22.20 -4.73
CA ILE A 121 -38.82 22.20 -4.40
C ILE A 121 -38.62 21.57 -3.03
N ALA A 122 -39.36 22.01 -2.01
CA ALA A 122 -39.29 21.45 -0.66
C ALA A 122 -39.61 19.95 -0.63
N ALA A 123 -40.60 19.50 -1.41
CA ALA A 123 -40.94 18.07 -1.51
C ALA A 123 -39.80 17.24 -2.12
N LEU A 124 -39.14 17.76 -3.18
CA LEU A 124 -38.00 17.08 -3.81
C LEU A 124 -36.80 16.99 -2.86
N GLU A 125 -36.51 18.05 -2.11
CA GLU A 125 -35.45 18.07 -1.09
C GLU A 125 -35.75 17.06 0.03
N TYR A 126 -36.98 17.06 0.54
CA TYR A 126 -37.41 16.13 1.58
C TYR A 126 -37.31 14.67 1.13
N ASP A 127 -37.74 14.37 -0.10
CA ASP A 127 -37.61 13.04 -0.70
C ASP A 127 -36.15 12.61 -0.84
N ALA A 128 -35.24 13.52 -1.22
CA ALA A 128 -33.81 13.23 -1.29
C ALA A 128 -33.24 12.87 0.09
N VAL A 129 -33.58 13.62 1.13
CA VAL A 129 -33.17 13.34 2.51
C VAL A 129 -33.71 11.98 2.99
N LEU A 130 -34.99 11.68 2.75
CA LEU A 130 -35.57 10.40 3.11
C LEU A 130 -34.91 9.22 2.37
N ARG A 131 -34.59 9.38 1.07
CA ARG A 131 -33.84 8.37 0.31
C ARG A 131 -32.48 8.09 0.95
N ALA A 132 -31.75 9.14 1.32
CA ALA A 132 -30.45 8.99 1.97
C ALA A 132 -30.54 8.35 3.36
N SER A 133 -31.49 8.79 4.18
CA SER A 133 -31.77 8.20 5.50
C SER A 133 -32.07 6.69 5.40
N ARG A 134 -32.80 6.26 4.35
CA ARG A 134 -33.06 4.83 4.10
C ARG A 134 -31.86 4.10 3.49
N ALA A 135 -31.01 4.77 2.73
CA ALA A 135 -29.81 4.19 2.12
C ALA A 135 -28.70 3.94 3.15
N GLN A 136 -28.46 4.86 4.08
CA GLN A 136 -27.37 4.76 5.06
C GLN A 136 -27.36 3.42 5.85
N PRO A 137 -28.45 2.96 6.49
CA PRO A 137 -28.46 1.68 7.20
C PRO A 137 -28.22 0.48 6.29
N ARG A 138 -28.67 0.55 5.02
CA ARG A 138 -28.45 -0.52 4.03
C ARG A 138 -26.98 -0.61 3.64
N ILE A 139 -26.34 0.53 3.36
CA ILE A 139 -24.90 0.59 3.08
C ILE A 139 -24.10 0.08 4.29
N THR A 140 -24.45 0.50 5.51
CA THR A 140 -23.81 0.02 6.75
C THR A 140 -23.99 -1.48 6.98
N ARG A 141 -25.13 -2.07 6.63
CA ARG A 141 -25.31 -3.54 6.73
C ARG A 141 -24.54 -4.26 5.62
N ALA A 142 -24.51 -3.70 4.42
CA ALA A 142 -23.87 -4.28 3.26
C ALA A 142 -22.35 -4.43 3.45
N VAL A 143 -21.68 -3.48 4.13
CA VAL A 143 -20.24 -3.61 4.41
C VAL A 143 -19.92 -4.84 5.27
N VAL A 144 -20.80 -5.20 6.22
CA VAL A 144 -20.58 -6.36 7.10
C VAL A 144 -20.90 -7.68 6.39
N SER A 145 -21.89 -7.67 5.50
CA SER A 145 -22.46 -8.89 4.91
C SER A 145 -21.73 -9.28 3.61
N ASP A 146 -21.56 -8.30 2.72
CA ASP A 146 -21.14 -8.47 1.33
C ASP A 146 -19.86 -7.67 1.00
N GLY A 147 -19.29 -7.00 1.99
CA GLY A 147 -18.07 -6.20 1.85
C GLY A 147 -18.18 -5.08 0.80
N PRO A 148 -17.10 -4.80 0.06
CA PRO A 148 -17.07 -3.71 -0.93
C PRO A 148 -18.11 -3.84 -2.05
N ARG A 149 -18.48 -5.07 -2.43
CA ARG A 149 -19.49 -5.33 -3.47
C ARG A 149 -20.88 -4.89 -3.03
N GLY A 150 -21.26 -5.21 -1.79
CA GLY A 150 -22.53 -4.77 -1.22
C GLY A 150 -22.61 -3.26 -1.10
N VAL A 151 -21.54 -2.62 -0.61
CA VAL A 151 -21.45 -1.15 -0.50
C VAL A 151 -21.63 -0.49 -1.87
N ALA A 152 -20.89 -0.93 -2.89
CA ALA A 152 -21.01 -0.40 -4.25
C ALA A 152 -22.43 -0.55 -4.79
N ALA A 153 -23.07 -1.70 -4.55
CA ALA A 153 -24.44 -1.98 -5.01
C ALA A 153 -25.50 -1.11 -4.32
N GLU A 154 -25.44 -0.96 -2.99
CA GLU A 154 -26.38 -0.10 -2.26
C GLU A 154 -26.19 1.38 -2.61
N LEU A 155 -24.94 1.83 -2.72
CA LEU A 155 -24.63 3.21 -3.12
C LEU A 155 -25.12 3.48 -4.55
N GLY A 156 -24.81 2.61 -5.50
CA GLY A 156 -25.22 2.80 -6.90
C GLY A 156 -26.74 2.81 -7.07
N ARG A 157 -27.48 1.98 -6.32
CA ARG A 157 -28.95 2.01 -6.30
C ARG A 157 -29.51 3.30 -5.66
N ALA A 158 -28.87 3.81 -4.61
CA ALA A 158 -29.31 5.04 -3.95
C ALA A 158 -29.08 6.28 -4.83
N LEU A 159 -27.93 6.33 -5.50
CA LEU A 159 -27.52 7.42 -6.40
C LEU A 159 -28.08 7.30 -7.82
N LYS A 160 -28.59 6.12 -8.19
CA LYS A 160 -28.95 5.78 -9.59
C LYS A 160 -27.78 6.01 -10.55
N ALA A 161 -26.58 5.65 -10.11
CA ALA A 161 -25.32 5.94 -10.78
C ALA A 161 -24.43 4.69 -10.83
N ALA A 162 -23.48 4.68 -11.74
CA ALA A 162 -22.46 3.64 -11.75
C ALA A 162 -21.42 3.93 -10.66
N VAL A 163 -21.00 2.90 -9.93
CA VAL A 163 -20.04 3.00 -8.82
C VAL A 163 -18.89 2.03 -9.10
N VAL A 164 -17.66 2.47 -8.85
CA VAL A 164 -16.45 1.68 -9.04
C VAL A 164 -15.59 1.79 -7.80
N VAL A 165 -15.15 0.65 -7.25
CA VAL A 165 -14.14 0.57 -6.20
C VAL A 165 -12.87 0.03 -6.83
N LEU A 166 -11.81 0.82 -6.82
CA LEU A 166 -10.49 0.44 -7.31
C LEU A 166 -9.53 0.20 -6.14
N ASP A 167 -8.60 -0.74 -6.29
CA ASP A 167 -7.45 -0.89 -5.41
C ASP A 167 -6.37 0.20 -5.71
N PRO A 168 -5.27 0.29 -4.93
CA PRO A 168 -4.21 1.27 -5.17
C PRO A 168 -3.46 1.10 -6.49
N ILE A 169 -3.54 -0.07 -7.15
CA ILE A 169 -2.92 -0.32 -8.46
C ILE A 169 -3.93 -0.11 -9.62
N GLY A 170 -5.15 0.31 -9.31
CA GLY A 170 -6.21 0.62 -10.26
C GLY A 170 -7.10 -0.56 -10.68
N THR A 171 -6.96 -1.74 -10.07
CA THR A 171 -7.80 -2.92 -10.35
C THR A 171 -9.19 -2.74 -9.73
N VAL A 172 -10.23 -3.17 -10.44
CA VAL A 172 -11.60 -3.11 -9.93
C VAL A 172 -11.81 -4.18 -8.85
N ILE A 173 -12.04 -3.76 -7.61
CA ILE A 173 -12.41 -4.63 -6.47
C ILE A 173 -13.91 -4.93 -6.49
N ALA A 174 -14.71 -3.90 -6.75
CA ALA A 174 -16.17 -3.96 -6.73
C ALA A 174 -16.76 -2.92 -7.67
N SER A 175 -17.97 -3.18 -8.17
CA SER A 175 -18.68 -2.24 -9.01
C SER A 175 -20.20 -2.37 -8.92
N HIS A 176 -20.88 -1.29 -9.27
CA HIS A 176 -22.30 -1.29 -9.60
C HIS A 176 -22.52 -0.55 -10.92
N PRO A 177 -23.23 -1.13 -11.90
CA PRO A 177 -23.65 -2.53 -11.96
C PRO A 177 -22.47 -3.51 -11.88
N SER A 178 -22.75 -4.78 -11.59
CA SER A 178 -21.73 -5.83 -11.44
C SER A 178 -20.93 -6.09 -12.72
N SER A 179 -21.51 -5.78 -13.88
CA SER A 179 -20.85 -5.79 -15.18
C SER A 179 -20.77 -4.36 -15.72
N LEU A 180 -19.61 -3.72 -15.56
CA LEU A 180 -19.33 -2.43 -16.20
C LEU A 180 -18.74 -2.64 -17.59
N SER A 181 -19.02 -1.71 -18.50
CA SER A 181 -18.28 -1.67 -19.77
C SER A 181 -16.83 -1.27 -19.51
N VAL A 182 -15.92 -1.78 -20.34
CA VAL A 182 -14.50 -1.41 -20.32
C VAL A 182 -14.32 0.10 -20.49
N THR A 183 -15.21 0.74 -21.27
CA THR A 183 -15.23 2.19 -21.46
C THR A 183 -15.47 2.96 -20.16
N THR A 184 -16.39 2.53 -19.30
CA THR A 184 -16.65 3.21 -18.01
C THR A 184 -15.48 3.03 -17.05
N VAL A 185 -14.85 1.85 -17.03
CA VAL A 185 -13.68 1.62 -16.17
C VAL A 185 -12.50 2.47 -16.61
N ASN A 186 -12.22 2.55 -17.91
CA ASN A 186 -11.15 3.41 -18.43
C ASN A 186 -11.45 4.89 -18.18
N LEU A 187 -12.70 5.31 -18.37
CA LEU A 187 -13.12 6.67 -18.07
C LEU A 187 -12.85 7.07 -16.61
N VAL A 188 -13.16 6.17 -15.67
CA VAL A 188 -12.86 6.38 -14.25
C VAL A 188 -11.36 6.48 -14.03
N ARG A 189 -10.57 5.55 -14.57
CA ARG A 189 -9.10 5.56 -14.44
C ARG A 189 -8.48 6.85 -14.98
N ASP A 190 -8.94 7.33 -16.12
CA ASP A 190 -8.44 8.55 -16.77
C ASP A 190 -8.86 9.84 -16.03
N SER A 191 -9.87 9.74 -15.15
CA SER A 191 -10.43 10.86 -14.39
C SER A 191 -9.98 10.90 -12.93
N ILE A 192 -9.26 9.89 -12.46
CA ILE A 192 -8.69 9.84 -11.12
C ILE A 192 -7.47 10.76 -11.06
N GLU A 193 -7.47 11.70 -10.13
CA GLU A 193 -6.30 12.51 -9.80
C GLU A 193 -5.46 11.78 -8.75
N PRO A 194 -4.22 11.36 -9.07
CA PRO A 194 -3.38 10.61 -8.15
C PRO A 194 -3.08 11.42 -6.87
N GLY A 195 -3.39 10.83 -5.71
CA GLY A 195 -3.11 11.42 -4.39
C GLY A 195 -4.16 12.42 -3.87
N ALA A 196 -5.10 12.87 -4.71
CA ALA A 196 -6.20 13.74 -4.28
C ALA A 196 -7.13 13.00 -3.31
N ALA A 197 -7.54 13.67 -2.23
CA ALA A 197 -8.48 13.09 -1.27
C ALA A 197 -9.90 12.97 -1.84
N SER A 198 -10.27 13.90 -2.71
CA SER A 198 -11.54 13.95 -3.43
C SER A 198 -11.35 14.75 -4.72
N GLY A 199 -12.13 14.44 -5.74
CA GLY A 199 -12.12 15.17 -7.01
C GLY A 199 -13.42 14.98 -7.78
N VAL A 200 -13.78 15.96 -8.60
CA VAL A 200 -14.94 15.86 -9.50
C VAL A 200 -14.50 16.33 -10.88
N ARG A 201 -14.73 15.50 -11.89
CA ARG A 201 -14.49 15.82 -13.29
C ARG A 201 -15.79 15.82 -14.06
N VAL A 202 -16.04 16.87 -14.83
CA VAL A 202 -17.17 16.97 -15.76
C VAL A 202 -16.63 16.80 -17.18
N LEU A 203 -17.22 15.88 -17.94
CA LEU A 203 -16.86 15.61 -19.32
C LEU A 203 -17.64 16.52 -20.29
N SER A 204 -17.20 16.56 -21.55
CA SER A 204 -17.83 17.38 -22.60
C SER A 204 -19.27 16.97 -22.92
N ASP A 205 -19.67 15.73 -22.61
CA ASP A 205 -21.04 15.23 -22.79
C ASP A 205 -21.94 15.47 -21.56
N GLY A 206 -21.41 16.12 -20.51
CA GLY A 206 -22.12 16.40 -19.26
C GLY A 206 -21.99 15.30 -18.20
N THR A 207 -21.41 14.14 -18.54
CA THR A 207 -21.16 13.07 -17.56
C THR A 207 -20.18 13.56 -16.50
N THR A 208 -20.48 13.27 -15.24
CA THR A 208 -19.63 13.60 -14.10
C THR A 208 -19.01 12.36 -13.48
N VAL A 209 -17.73 12.44 -13.16
CA VAL A 209 -16.99 11.42 -12.42
C VAL A 209 -16.56 12.05 -11.10
N ALA A 210 -17.19 11.63 -10.01
CA ALA A 210 -16.80 12.01 -8.66
C ALA A 210 -15.93 10.91 -8.05
N GLN A 211 -14.80 11.26 -7.45
CA GLN A 211 -13.89 10.32 -6.81
C GLN A 211 -13.58 10.72 -5.37
N GLN A 212 -13.35 9.73 -4.51
CA GLN A 212 -12.84 9.89 -3.14
C GLN A 212 -11.82 8.80 -2.84
N ASP A 213 -10.71 9.19 -2.18
CA ASP A 213 -9.70 8.25 -1.73
C ASP A 213 -10.18 7.49 -0.49
N ILE A 214 -10.02 6.17 -0.50
CA ILE A 214 -10.38 5.29 0.60
C ILE A 214 -9.18 5.25 1.54
N ARG A 215 -9.11 6.22 2.46
CA ARG A 215 -7.92 6.47 3.29
C ARG A 215 -8.21 6.31 4.78
N VAL A 216 -7.29 5.67 5.49
CA VAL A 216 -7.22 5.70 6.97
C VAL A 216 -5.85 6.23 7.38
N GLY A 217 -5.84 7.37 8.10
CA GLY A 217 -4.60 8.07 8.43
C GLY A 217 -3.81 8.46 7.17
N GLY A 218 -2.57 7.98 7.05
CA GLY A 218 -1.71 8.21 5.89
C GLY A 218 -1.76 7.12 4.81
N ARG A 219 -2.55 6.06 4.98
CA ARG A 219 -2.58 4.90 4.08
C ARG A 219 -3.82 4.95 3.18
N SER A 220 -3.61 4.97 1.86
CA SER A 220 -4.68 4.77 0.87
C SER A 220 -4.87 3.27 0.61
N HIS A 221 -6.12 2.85 0.59
CA HIS A 221 -6.56 1.49 0.29
C HIS A 221 -7.21 1.39 -1.09
N GLY A 222 -7.25 2.48 -1.86
CA GLY A 222 -7.87 2.52 -3.18
C GLY A 222 -8.80 3.73 -3.36
N VAL A 223 -9.59 3.73 -4.42
CA VAL A 223 -10.46 4.87 -4.78
C VAL A 223 -11.90 4.39 -4.97
N LEU A 224 -12.86 5.13 -4.41
CA LEU A 224 -14.28 4.99 -4.73
C LEU A 224 -14.65 6.07 -5.75
N ALA A 225 -15.22 5.67 -6.88
CA ALA A 225 -15.67 6.57 -7.93
C ALA A 225 -17.15 6.37 -8.26
N VAL A 226 -17.84 7.46 -8.57
CA VAL A 226 -19.23 7.49 -9.03
C VAL A 226 -19.28 8.16 -10.40
N VAL A 227 -19.89 7.48 -11.37
CA VAL A 227 -20.15 8.01 -12.70
C VAL A 227 -21.65 8.26 -12.83
N SER A 228 -22.02 9.53 -13.00
CA SER A 228 -23.40 9.99 -13.08
C SER A 228 -23.60 10.95 -14.25
N PRO A 229 -24.80 11.02 -14.85
CA PRO A 229 -25.09 11.93 -15.95
C PRO A 229 -25.15 13.41 -15.54
N ALA A 230 -25.16 13.69 -14.25
CA ALA A 230 -25.16 15.03 -13.67
C ALA A 230 -24.40 15.03 -12.34
N ALA A 231 -24.01 16.21 -11.87
CA ALA A 231 -23.30 16.38 -10.61
C ALA A 231 -24.11 15.83 -9.42
N LEU A 232 -23.40 15.25 -8.45
CA LEU A 232 -24.02 14.72 -7.23
C LEU A 232 -24.59 15.86 -6.38
N SER A 233 -25.84 15.71 -5.94
CA SER A 233 -26.47 16.64 -5.00
C SER A 233 -25.74 16.64 -3.64
N PRO A 234 -25.93 17.67 -2.79
CA PRO A 234 -25.32 17.69 -1.46
C PRO A 234 -25.66 16.44 -0.63
N VAL A 235 -26.88 15.92 -0.77
CA VAL A 235 -27.32 14.70 -0.08
C VAL A 235 -26.62 13.45 -0.65
N ASP A 236 -26.42 13.39 -1.97
CA ASP A 236 -25.69 12.30 -2.62
C ASP A 236 -24.21 12.30 -2.23
N GLN A 237 -23.59 13.47 -2.06
CA GLN A 237 -22.22 13.61 -1.58
C GLN A 237 -22.06 13.10 -0.14
N VAL A 238 -23.06 13.29 0.72
CA VAL A 238 -23.07 12.71 2.08
C VAL A 238 -23.11 11.18 2.04
N LEU A 239 -23.94 10.59 1.16
CA LEU A 239 -23.97 9.13 0.99
C LEU A 239 -22.67 8.58 0.43
N PHE A 240 -22.07 9.28 -0.53
CA PHE A 240 -20.79 8.94 -1.12
C PHE A 240 -19.68 8.95 -0.06
N GLY A 241 -19.60 10.00 0.76
CA GLY A 241 -18.65 10.07 1.88
C GLY A 241 -18.88 9.01 2.96
N HIS A 242 -20.13 8.67 3.27
CA HIS A 242 -20.47 7.58 4.19
C HIS A 242 -19.98 6.22 3.67
N ALA A 243 -20.20 5.93 2.38
CA ALA A 243 -19.72 4.70 1.76
C ALA A 243 -18.18 4.63 1.75
N THR A 244 -17.49 5.72 1.38
CA THR A 244 -16.02 5.80 1.44
C THR A 244 -15.49 5.52 2.86
N SER A 245 -16.13 6.10 3.87
CA SER A 245 -15.72 5.90 5.28
C SER A 245 -15.92 4.45 5.74
N LEU A 246 -17.01 3.80 5.33
CA LEU A 246 -17.25 2.39 5.65
C LEU A 246 -16.26 1.46 4.95
N LEU A 247 -15.94 1.71 3.68
CA LEU A 247 -14.91 0.95 2.95
C LEU A 247 -13.53 1.13 3.58
N ALA A 248 -13.20 2.34 4.03
CA ALA A 248 -11.95 2.61 4.72
C ALA A 248 -11.82 1.77 5.99
N LEU A 249 -12.89 1.67 6.79
CA LEU A 249 -12.92 0.81 7.97
C LEU A 249 -12.86 -0.68 7.64
N ASP A 250 -13.52 -1.11 6.56
CA ASP A 250 -13.53 -2.51 6.14
C ASP A 250 -12.16 -2.99 5.66
N PHE A 251 -11.45 -2.15 4.89
CA PHE A 251 -10.09 -2.44 4.43
C PHE A 251 -9.04 -2.32 5.55
N GLU A 252 -9.28 -1.48 6.56
CA GLU A 252 -8.38 -1.36 7.70
C GLU A 252 -8.42 -2.59 8.63
N LYS A 253 -9.58 -3.25 8.78
CA LYS A 253 -9.73 -4.45 9.65
C LYS A 253 -8.71 -5.55 9.34
N PRO A 254 -8.60 -6.08 8.11
CA PRO A 254 -7.62 -7.12 7.79
C PRO A 254 -6.17 -6.62 7.95
N ALA A 255 -5.88 -5.36 7.60
CA ALA A 255 -4.56 -4.78 7.77
C ALA A 255 -4.14 -4.69 9.25
N ARG A 256 -5.06 -4.24 10.13
CA ARG A 256 -4.84 -4.19 11.57
C ARG A 256 -4.68 -5.58 12.18
N LEU A 257 -5.46 -6.56 11.73
CA LEU A 257 -5.31 -7.95 12.18
C LEU A 257 -3.95 -8.52 11.80
N GLN A 258 -3.49 -8.29 10.56
CA GLN A 258 -2.15 -8.69 10.12
C GLN A 258 -1.05 -8.00 10.94
N GLU A 259 -1.20 -6.71 11.25
CA GLU A 259 -0.23 -5.98 12.07
C GLU A 259 -0.19 -6.50 13.51
N VAL A 260 -1.34 -6.75 14.13
CA VAL A 260 -1.41 -7.36 15.48
C VAL A 260 -0.79 -8.76 15.45
N GLN A 261 -1.10 -9.57 14.44
CA GLN A 261 -0.50 -10.90 14.29
C GLN A 261 1.03 -10.81 14.12
N ARG A 262 1.53 -9.84 13.35
CA ARG A 262 2.96 -9.61 13.18
C ARG A 262 3.64 -9.25 14.50
N LEU A 263 3.05 -8.33 15.28
CA LEU A 263 3.58 -7.95 16.58
C LEU A 263 3.60 -9.13 17.56
N LEU A 264 2.54 -9.95 17.57
CA LEU A 264 2.48 -11.17 18.37
C LEU A 264 3.57 -12.17 17.94
N ASN A 265 3.76 -12.37 16.64
CA ASN A 265 4.80 -13.26 16.10
C ASN A 265 6.21 -12.77 16.44
N GLU A 266 6.48 -11.47 16.34
CA GLU A 266 7.75 -10.84 16.71
C GLU A 266 8.04 -11.03 18.20
N GLN A 267 7.05 -10.81 19.08
CA GLN A 267 7.19 -11.02 20.51
C GLN A 267 7.38 -12.49 20.87
N ALA A 268 6.61 -13.40 20.27
CA ALA A 268 6.74 -14.84 20.50
C ALA A 268 8.13 -15.35 20.11
N LEU A 269 8.63 -14.94 18.94
CA LEU A 269 9.99 -15.26 18.52
C LEU A 269 11.03 -14.63 19.46
N GLY A 270 10.85 -13.37 19.85
CA GLY A 270 11.74 -12.69 20.78
C GLY A 270 11.87 -13.38 22.14
N LEU A 271 10.75 -13.76 22.76
CA LEU A 271 10.72 -14.46 24.05
C LEU A 271 11.49 -15.80 24.01
N LEU A 272 11.32 -16.57 22.93
CA LEU A 272 12.05 -17.82 22.72
C LEU A 272 13.55 -17.59 22.54
N LEU A 273 13.94 -16.50 21.88
CA LEU A 273 15.35 -16.15 21.66
C LEU A 273 16.05 -15.62 22.92
N THR A 274 15.31 -15.07 23.89
CA THR A 274 15.85 -14.58 25.17
C THR A 274 15.95 -15.65 26.25
N GLY A 275 15.35 -16.83 26.06
CA GLY A 275 15.63 -18.03 26.84
C GLY A 275 15.04 -18.09 28.26
N GLU A 276 13.95 -17.37 28.54
CA GLU A 276 13.32 -17.37 29.88
C GLU A 276 12.07 -18.28 29.96
N ILE A 277 12.13 -19.30 30.83
CA ILE A 277 11.02 -20.12 31.39
C ILE A 277 10.40 -21.14 30.40
N ASP A 278 9.51 -22.01 30.88
CA ASP A 278 8.72 -23.01 30.13
C ASP A 278 7.83 -22.33 29.07
N LEU A 279 8.22 -22.44 27.80
CA LEU A 279 7.66 -21.73 26.64
C LEU A 279 6.87 -22.65 25.69
N ASP A 280 6.44 -23.84 26.14
CA ASP A 280 5.60 -24.74 25.34
C ASP A 280 4.38 -24.05 24.67
N PRO A 281 3.65 -23.14 25.35
CA PRO A 281 2.57 -22.37 24.71
C PRO A 281 3.04 -21.45 23.58
N VAL A 282 4.29 -20.99 23.64
CA VAL A 282 4.88 -20.06 22.65
C VAL A 282 5.34 -20.82 21.40
N TYR A 283 5.83 -22.06 21.54
CA TYR A 283 6.16 -22.92 20.40
C TYR A 283 4.96 -23.21 19.51
N ALA A 284 3.76 -23.37 20.09
CA ALA A 284 2.52 -23.52 19.32
C ALA A 284 2.28 -22.33 18.38
N GLN A 285 2.73 -21.14 18.77
CA GLN A 285 2.55 -19.92 17.99
C GLN A 285 3.51 -19.82 16.79
N LEU A 286 4.59 -20.60 16.77
CA LEU A 286 5.55 -20.68 15.67
C LEU A 286 5.22 -21.78 14.66
N VAL A 287 4.26 -22.68 14.95
CA VAL A 287 3.84 -23.76 14.05
C VAL A 287 3.50 -23.27 12.63
N PRO A 288 2.82 -22.11 12.42
CA PRO A 288 2.56 -21.62 11.07
C PRO A 288 3.83 -21.37 10.24
N ALA A 289 4.98 -21.13 10.88
CA ALA A 289 6.26 -20.90 10.21
C ALA A 289 6.95 -22.20 9.72
N THR A 290 6.45 -23.37 10.10
CA THR A 290 7.07 -24.65 9.71
C THR A 290 6.62 -25.09 8.31
N ASP A 291 7.41 -25.97 7.70
CA ASP A 291 6.92 -26.75 6.55
C ASP A 291 5.91 -27.81 6.99
N VAL A 292 5.40 -28.58 6.01
CA VAL A 292 4.44 -29.68 6.23
C VAL A 292 4.99 -30.82 7.11
N GLN A 293 6.30 -30.86 7.36
CA GLN A 293 6.98 -31.85 8.21
C GLN A 293 7.37 -31.27 9.58
N GLY A 294 6.93 -30.05 9.92
CA GLY A 294 7.28 -29.39 11.18
C GLY A 294 8.72 -28.90 11.23
N ARG A 295 9.38 -28.71 10.07
CA ARG A 295 10.76 -28.25 9.98
C ARG A 295 10.83 -26.78 9.61
N ILE A 296 11.91 -26.14 10.04
CA ILE A 296 12.20 -24.73 9.91
C ILE A 296 13.61 -24.52 9.34
N ARG A 297 13.83 -23.31 8.84
CA ARG A 297 15.15 -22.71 8.63
C ARG A 297 15.16 -21.34 9.30
N VAL A 298 16.35 -20.85 9.61
CA VAL A 298 16.54 -19.52 10.19
C VAL A 298 17.51 -18.74 9.32
N LEU A 299 17.12 -17.54 8.91
CA LEU A 299 17.97 -16.56 8.26
C LEU A 299 18.38 -15.51 9.30
N VAL A 300 19.68 -15.27 9.44
CA VAL A 300 20.24 -14.21 10.26
C VAL A 300 20.95 -13.21 9.37
N VAL A 301 20.60 -11.94 9.49
CA VAL A 301 21.30 -10.82 8.86
C VAL A 301 21.99 -10.02 9.96
N GLU A 302 23.31 -9.93 9.91
CA GLU A 302 24.13 -9.16 10.83
C GLU A 302 24.59 -7.86 10.16
N PHE A 303 24.45 -6.74 10.87
CA PHE A 303 24.85 -5.41 10.39
C PHE A 303 26.14 -4.95 11.09
N ASP A 304 27.02 -4.26 10.35
CA ASP A 304 28.20 -3.61 10.95
C ASP A 304 27.79 -2.46 11.89
N SER A 305 28.55 -2.24 12.97
CA SER A 305 28.19 -1.34 14.08
C SER A 305 28.37 0.18 13.81
N GLU A 306 28.72 0.62 12.60
CA GLU A 306 29.04 2.04 12.35
C GLU A 306 27.80 2.91 12.06
N MET A 307 27.42 3.73 13.06
CA MET A 307 26.79 5.07 13.03
C MET A 307 25.57 5.39 12.12
N LYS A 308 24.99 4.45 11.37
CA LYS A 308 23.69 4.59 10.65
C LYS A 308 22.69 3.48 10.94
N VAL A 309 22.92 2.72 12.02
CA VAL A 309 22.26 1.45 12.35
C VAL A 309 20.74 1.60 12.42
N ALA A 310 20.17 2.53 13.20
CA ALA A 310 18.73 2.56 13.43
C ALA A 310 17.88 2.74 12.15
N SER A 311 18.35 3.56 11.21
CA SER A 311 17.63 3.82 9.95
C SER A 311 17.81 2.69 8.92
N HIS A 312 18.98 2.05 8.86
CA HIS A 312 19.22 0.89 8.00
C HIS A 312 18.48 -0.34 8.54
N HIS A 313 18.48 -0.51 9.86
CA HIS A 313 17.81 -1.61 10.54
C HIS A 313 16.30 -1.57 10.30
N ARG A 314 15.65 -0.42 10.54
CA ARG A 314 14.20 -0.25 10.30
C ARG A 314 13.82 -0.46 8.84
N ARG A 315 14.62 0.05 7.89
CA ARG A 315 14.42 -0.17 6.45
C ARG A 315 14.57 -1.64 6.05
N THR A 316 15.52 -2.34 6.65
CA THR A 316 15.76 -3.77 6.38
C THR A 316 14.60 -4.62 6.87
N ILE A 317 14.12 -4.39 8.10
CA ILE A 317 12.91 -5.04 8.61
C ILE A 317 11.75 -4.81 7.65
N ALA A 318 11.48 -3.55 7.28
CA ALA A 318 10.36 -3.23 6.39
C ALA A 318 10.46 -3.93 5.02
N ALA A 319 11.66 -4.00 4.44
CA ALA A 319 11.89 -4.67 3.16
C ALA A 319 11.70 -6.19 3.26
N VAL A 320 12.24 -6.83 4.30
CA VAL A 320 12.13 -8.28 4.52
C VAL A 320 10.68 -8.67 4.84
N VAL A 321 9.99 -7.91 5.69
CA VAL A 321 8.56 -8.12 5.99
C VAL A 321 7.72 -8.05 4.71
N LYS A 322 7.94 -7.02 3.88
CA LYS A 322 7.25 -6.89 2.59
C LYS A 322 7.53 -8.07 1.66
N ALA A 323 8.77 -8.57 1.65
CA ALA A 323 9.13 -9.72 0.82
C ALA A 323 8.49 -11.04 1.32
N LEU A 324 8.41 -11.24 2.64
CA LEU A 324 7.72 -12.37 3.25
C LEU A 324 6.22 -12.35 2.94
N GLU A 325 5.57 -11.19 3.09
CA GLU A 325 4.16 -11.00 2.75
C GLU A 325 3.89 -11.28 1.27
N ALA A 326 4.74 -10.79 0.37
CA ALA A 326 4.62 -11.03 -1.07
C ALA A 326 4.82 -12.51 -1.46
N ALA A 327 5.65 -13.24 -0.71
CA ALA A 327 5.88 -14.67 -0.88
C ALA A 327 4.79 -15.54 -0.18
N GLY A 328 3.86 -14.92 0.55
CA GLY A 328 2.82 -15.64 1.31
C GLY A 328 3.35 -16.35 2.55
N HIS A 329 4.54 -15.99 3.03
CA HIS A 329 5.11 -16.55 4.26
C HIS A 329 4.55 -15.83 5.50
N PRO A 330 4.29 -16.57 6.59
CA PRO A 330 4.04 -15.96 7.88
C PRO A 330 5.22 -15.11 8.33
N VAL A 331 4.94 -13.89 8.81
CA VAL A 331 5.99 -12.95 9.21
C VAL A 331 6.42 -13.26 10.65
N PHE A 332 7.56 -13.90 10.79
CA PHE A 332 8.25 -14.15 12.06
C PHE A 332 9.65 -13.55 12.00
N VAL A 333 9.77 -12.34 12.50
CA VAL A 333 10.99 -11.53 12.42
C VAL A 333 11.28 -10.98 13.80
N HIS A 334 12.52 -11.09 14.26
CA HIS A 334 12.98 -10.53 15.53
C HIS A 334 14.27 -9.76 15.34
N SER A 335 14.38 -8.61 16.00
CA SER A 335 15.53 -7.71 15.92
C SER A 335 16.13 -7.51 17.32
N ALA A 336 17.43 -7.80 17.44
CA ALA A 336 18.23 -7.54 18.64
C ALA A 336 19.71 -7.42 18.27
N ASP A 337 20.48 -6.62 19.02
CA ASP A 337 21.96 -6.57 18.94
C ASP A 337 22.56 -6.50 17.52
N HIS A 338 22.06 -5.58 16.70
CA HIS A 338 22.49 -5.41 15.30
C HIS A 338 22.26 -6.65 14.41
N ARG A 339 21.32 -7.52 14.79
CA ARG A 339 20.94 -8.71 14.03
C ARG A 339 19.45 -8.72 13.76
N LEU A 340 19.10 -9.20 12.58
CA LEU A 340 17.75 -9.53 12.17
C LEU A 340 17.66 -11.05 12.05
N THR A 341 16.78 -11.67 12.84
CA THR A 341 16.49 -13.10 12.79
C THR A 341 15.14 -13.30 12.13
N VAL A 342 15.09 -14.16 11.11
CA VAL A 342 13.89 -14.46 10.33
C VAL A 342 13.67 -15.96 10.36
N LEU A 343 12.47 -16.39 10.80
CA LEU A 343 12.06 -17.79 10.79
C LEU A 343 11.38 -18.12 9.46
N LEU A 344 11.83 -19.19 8.82
CA LEU A 344 11.41 -19.62 7.48
C LEU A 344 10.97 -21.08 7.50
N PRO A 345 10.08 -21.51 6.57
CA PRO A 345 9.74 -22.92 6.41
C PRO A 345 10.96 -23.79 6.07
N GLY A 346 10.94 -25.05 6.51
CA GLY A 346 12.02 -26.03 6.27
C GLY A 346 12.37 -26.27 4.80
N THR A 347 11.41 -26.00 3.90
CA THR A 347 11.51 -26.10 2.44
C THR A 347 12.20 -24.89 1.79
N GLU A 348 12.44 -23.82 2.53
CA GLU A 348 13.03 -22.60 1.98
C GLU A 348 14.45 -22.86 1.48
N THR A 349 14.84 -22.22 0.37
CA THR A 349 16.14 -22.44 -0.29
C THR A 349 17.07 -21.25 -0.07
N VAL A 350 18.37 -21.43 -0.32
CA VAL A 350 19.34 -20.32 -0.32
C VAL A 350 18.92 -19.23 -1.31
N ALA A 351 18.39 -19.61 -2.48
CA ALA A 351 17.93 -18.68 -3.50
C ALA A 351 16.67 -17.91 -3.07
N GLY A 352 15.71 -18.56 -2.40
CA GLY A 352 14.53 -17.87 -1.89
C GLY A 352 14.85 -16.96 -0.71
N ALA A 353 15.71 -17.40 0.22
CA ALA A 353 16.24 -16.55 1.29
C ALA A 353 17.01 -15.34 0.73
N ALA A 354 17.78 -15.51 -0.35
CA ALA A 354 18.40 -14.42 -1.09
C ALA A 354 17.38 -13.45 -1.72
N GLY A 355 16.26 -13.98 -2.21
CA GLY A 355 15.14 -13.21 -2.75
C GLY A 355 14.53 -12.26 -1.72
N LEU A 356 14.42 -12.67 -0.45
CA LEU A 356 13.95 -11.82 0.66
C LEU A 356 14.86 -10.60 0.89
N LEU A 357 16.15 -10.72 0.59
CA LEU A 357 17.14 -9.64 0.68
C LEU A 357 17.26 -8.86 -0.64
N GLY A 358 16.54 -9.27 -1.69
CA GLY A 358 16.57 -8.68 -3.02
C GLY A 358 16.24 -7.19 -3.03
N GLY A 359 15.24 -6.79 -2.23
CA GLY A 359 14.73 -5.43 -2.12
C GLY A 359 15.54 -4.49 -1.23
N LEU A 360 16.68 -4.92 -0.68
CA LEU A 360 17.53 -4.07 0.16
C LEU A 360 18.35 -3.07 -0.66
N ASP A 361 18.44 -1.84 -0.14
CA ASP A 361 19.31 -0.80 -0.68
C ASP A 361 20.75 -1.29 -0.81
N ARG A 362 21.44 -0.87 -1.87
CA ARG A 362 22.84 -1.27 -2.14
C ARG A 362 23.79 -0.92 -0.98
N SER A 363 23.52 0.16 -0.24
CA SER A 363 24.31 0.55 0.93
C SER A 363 24.14 -0.42 2.10
N VAL A 364 22.90 -0.84 2.39
CA VAL A 364 22.58 -1.80 3.45
C VAL A 364 23.20 -3.16 3.13
N ARG A 365 23.05 -3.61 1.88
CA ARG A 365 23.58 -4.91 1.44
C ARG A 365 25.09 -4.99 1.68
N LYS A 366 25.84 -3.95 1.28
CA LYS A 366 27.31 -3.88 1.43
C LYS A 366 27.80 -3.86 2.89
N SER A 367 26.95 -3.47 3.84
CA SER A 367 27.28 -3.42 5.28
C SER A 367 26.58 -4.53 6.06
N SER A 368 26.16 -5.60 5.38
CA SER A 368 25.45 -6.73 5.98
C SER A 368 26.09 -8.05 5.59
N ARG A 369 26.06 -9.00 6.51
CA ARG A 369 26.42 -10.41 6.30
C ARG A 369 25.19 -11.25 6.62
N SER A 370 24.96 -12.29 5.84
CA SER A 370 23.76 -13.12 5.99
C SER A 370 24.12 -14.59 6.05
N GLY A 371 23.50 -15.30 7.00
CA GLY A 371 23.68 -16.72 7.21
C GLY A 371 22.35 -17.45 7.29
N LEU A 372 22.29 -18.65 6.74
CA LEU A 372 21.09 -19.48 6.69
C LEU A 372 21.38 -20.82 7.37
N SER A 373 20.53 -21.22 8.31
CA SER A 373 20.64 -22.53 8.95
C SER A 373 20.38 -23.67 7.95
N GLY A 374 20.79 -24.88 8.30
CA GLY A 374 20.22 -26.09 7.69
C GLY A 374 18.75 -26.26 8.08
N THR A 375 18.08 -27.23 7.47
CA THR A 375 16.71 -27.61 7.83
C THR A 375 16.69 -28.35 9.17
N GLN A 376 15.94 -27.86 10.15
CA GLN A 376 15.88 -28.39 11.52
C GLN A 376 14.42 -28.52 12.00
N PRO A 377 14.07 -29.45 12.91
CA PRO A 377 12.77 -29.44 13.58
C PRO A 377 12.58 -28.15 14.41
N LEU A 378 11.34 -27.68 14.55
CA LEU A 378 11.02 -26.47 15.34
C LEU A 378 11.55 -26.53 16.78
N ALA A 379 11.54 -27.71 17.41
CA ALA A 379 12.09 -27.92 18.76
C ALA A 379 13.59 -27.59 18.87
N ARG A 380 14.33 -27.54 17.74
CA ARG A 380 15.74 -27.14 17.68
C ARG A 380 15.93 -25.70 17.18
N LEU A 381 14.94 -24.83 17.38
CA LEU A 381 14.98 -23.42 17.00
C LEU A 381 16.28 -22.73 17.43
N MET A 382 16.68 -22.88 18.69
CA MET A 382 17.90 -22.24 19.20
C MET A 382 19.15 -22.73 18.46
N GLN A 383 19.23 -24.03 18.13
CA GLN A 383 20.33 -24.55 17.32
C GLN A 383 20.32 -23.95 15.91
N ALA A 384 19.15 -23.86 15.27
CA ALA A 384 19.03 -23.27 13.93
C ALA A 384 19.46 -21.80 13.92
N VAL A 385 19.13 -21.05 14.98
CA VAL A 385 19.56 -19.65 15.16
C VAL A 385 21.07 -19.57 15.30
N GLU A 386 21.68 -20.41 16.13
CA GLU A 386 23.14 -20.44 16.30
C GLU A 386 23.87 -20.86 15.01
N ASP A 387 23.34 -21.85 14.27
CA ASP A 387 23.86 -22.27 12.97
C ASP A 387 23.84 -21.10 11.98
N ALA A 388 22.71 -20.38 11.88
CA ALA A 388 22.57 -19.22 11.01
C ALA A 388 23.48 -18.05 11.44
N ARG A 389 23.63 -17.80 12.74
CA ARG A 389 24.54 -16.79 13.29
C ARG A 389 25.99 -17.09 12.94
N LEU A 390 26.42 -18.35 13.10
CA LEU A 390 27.78 -18.74 12.74
C LEU A 390 28.02 -18.53 11.25
N ALA A 391 27.08 -18.97 10.41
CA ALA A 391 27.14 -18.75 8.97
C ALA A 391 27.20 -17.26 8.60
N ALA A 392 26.42 -16.40 9.27
CA ALA A 392 26.47 -14.97 9.04
C ALA A 392 27.81 -14.36 9.45
N SER A 393 28.40 -14.81 10.57
CA SER A 393 29.65 -14.25 11.10
C SER A 393 30.85 -14.44 10.17
N VAL A 394 30.80 -15.48 9.33
CA VAL A 394 31.87 -15.86 8.40
C VAL A 394 31.53 -15.57 6.94
N ALA A 395 30.32 -15.10 6.65
CA ALA A 395 29.89 -14.74 5.31
C ALA A 395 30.57 -13.45 4.83
N GLU A 396 30.84 -13.39 3.52
CA GLU A 396 31.30 -12.16 2.88
C GLU A 396 30.21 -11.09 2.84
N ARG A 397 30.61 -9.83 2.97
CA ARG A 397 29.69 -8.68 2.97
C ARG A 397 29.01 -8.51 1.61
N GLY A 398 27.70 -8.30 1.65
CA GLY A 398 26.90 -8.03 0.45
C GLY A 398 26.70 -9.20 -0.50
N CYS A 399 27.15 -10.39 -0.10
CA CYS A 399 26.94 -11.64 -0.83
C CYS A 399 25.60 -12.29 -0.45
N TYR A 400 25.25 -13.37 -1.15
CA TYR A 400 24.07 -14.17 -0.83
C TYR A 400 24.22 -14.86 0.55
N PRO A 401 23.10 -15.23 1.21
CA PRO A 401 23.17 -15.92 2.50
C PRO A 401 24.04 -17.18 2.41
N LEU A 402 25.02 -17.29 3.31
CA LEU A 402 25.85 -18.49 3.42
C LEU A 402 25.08 -19.55 4.20
N GLU A 403 24.95 -20.75 3.64
CA GLU A 403 24.31 -21.86 4.34
C GLU A 403 25.28 -22.52 5.33
N PHE A 404 24.84 -22.81 6.55
CA PHE A 404 25.66 -23.43 7.58
C PHE A 404 26.29 -24.76 7.14
N ALA A 405 25.57 -25.58 6.36
CA ALA A 405 26.09 -26.83 5.83
C ALA A 405 27.33 -26.66 4.95
N ALA A 406 27.50 -25.48 4.32
CA ALA A 406 28.69 -25.15 3.54
C ALA A 406 29.95 -24.91 4.40
N LEU A 407 29.81 -24.80 5.73
CA LEU A 407 30.92 -24.65 6.68
C LEU A 407 31.54 -25.97 7.14
N ALA A 408 30.99 -27.12 6.72
CA ALA A 408 31.49 -28.42 7.12
C ALA A 408 32.98 -28.57 6.74
N GLY A 409 33.85 -28.78 7.74
CA GLY A 409 35.30 -28.92 7.56
C GLY A 409 36.12 -27.62 7.64
N SER A 410 35.49 -26.43 7.66
CA SER A 410 36.17 -25.12 7.69
C SER A 410 35.67 -24.17 8.78
N ALA A 411 34.58 -24.48 9.47
CA ALA A 411 33.92 -23.61 10.47
C ALA A 411 34.87 -22.98 11.52
N LEU A 412 35.84 -23.74 12.04
CA LEU A 412 36.81 -23.26 13.02
C LEU A 412 37.82 -22.26 12.45
N LEU A 413 38.15 -22.39 11.16
CA LEU A 413 39.05 -21.49 10.44
C LEU A 413 38.33 -20.23 9.93
N SER A 414 37.02 -20.33 9.71
CA SER A 414 36.20 -19.24 9.19
C SER A 414 35.70 -18.29 10.29
N SER A 415 35.54 -18.75 11.54
CA SER A 415 35.11 -17.93 12.69
C SER A 415 36.24 -17.01 13.18
N GLY A 416 36.03 -15.69 13.19
CA GLY A 416 37.04 -14.69 13.61
C GLY A 416 37.66 -14.96 14.99
N PRO A 417 36.88 -15.07 16.09
CA PRO A 417 37.42 -15.34 17.41
C PRO A 417 38.16 -16.68 17.52
N SER A 418 37.63 -17.72 16.87
CA SER A 418 38.28 -19.05 16.87
C SER A 418 39.60 -19.02 16.09
N ARG A 419 39.62 -18.31 14.95
CA ARG A 419 40.81 -18.12 14.13
C ARG A 419 41.87 -17.31 14.88
N GLU A 420 41.49 -16.28 15.62
CA GLU A 420 42.42 -15.52 16.47
C GLU A 420 43.07 -16.39 17.55
N VAL A 421 42.28 -17.24 18.23
CA VAL A 421 42.81 -18.22 19.19
C VAL A 421 43.77 -19.20 18.50
N LEU A 422 43.42 -19.70 17.31
CA LEU A 422 44.28 -20.61 16.54
C LEU A 422 45.57 -19.93 16.05
N ILE A 423 45.52 -18.65 15.66
CA ILE A 423 46.69 -17.85 15.29
C ILE A 423 47.59 -17.63 16.51
N ALA A 424 47.02 -17.28 17.66
CA ALA A 424 47.75 -17.10 18.91
C ALA A 424 48.38 -18.42 19.39
N LEU A 425 47.64 -19.52 19.33
CA LEU A 425 48.15 -20.87 19.60
C LEU A 425 49.29 -21.22 18.64
N GLY A 426 49.11 -20.96 17.35
CA GLY A 426 50.15 -21.16 16.33
C GLY A 426 51.40 -20.32 16.60
N ALA A 427 51.25 -19.07 17.04
CA ALA A 427 52.38 -18.23 17.43
C ALA A 427 53.06 -18.73 18.71
N ALA A 428 52.31 -19.25 19.68
CA ALA A 428 52.89 -19.80 20.91
C ALA A 428 53.64 -21.12 20.65
N VAL A 429 53.06 -22.02 19.85
CA VAL A 429 53.54 -23.39 19.71
C VAL A 429 54.50 -23.56 18.53
N LEU A 430 54.24 -22.94 17.37
CA LEU A 430 55.02 -23.18 16.15
C LEU A 430 56.26 -22.29 16.00
N THR A 431 56.48 -21.33 16.91
CA THR A 431 57.62 -20.40 16.85
C THR A 431 58.98 -21.10 16.90
N PRO A 432 59.24 -22.09 17.78
CA PRO A 432 60.52 -22.80 17.79
C PRO A 432 60.88 -23.47 16.45
N VAL A 433 59.87 -24.00 15.75
CA VAL A 433 60.06 -24.63 14.43
C VAL A 433 60.33 -23.57 13.35
N ALA A 434 59.61 -22.44 13.40
CA ALA A 434 59.81 -21.33 12.47
C ALA A 434 61.20 -20.68 12.64
N GLU A 435 61.66 -20.49 13.88
CA GLU A 435 62.98 -19.94 14.20
C GLU A 435 64.10 -20.89 13.75
N HIS A 436 63.94 -22.20 14.00
CA HIS A 436 64.90 -23.21 13.55
C HIS A 436 65.02 -23.23 12.02
N ASP A 437 63.87 -23.17 11.31
CA ASP A 437 63.85 -23.10 9.85
C ASP A 437 64.51 -21.82 9.31
N ALA A 438 64.30 -20.67 9.95
CA ALA A 438 64.92 -19.41 9.55
C ALA A 438 66.45 -19.43 9.71
N GLN A 439 66.96 -20.12 10.74
CA GLN A 439 68.40 -20.19 11.03
C GLN A 439 69.12 -21.26 10.20
N HIS A 440 68.47 -22.39 9.89
CA HIS A 440 69.13 -23.56 9.31
C HIS A 440 68.63 -23.94 7.91
N GLY A 441 67.58 -23.28 7.40
CA GLY A 441 66.97 -23.63 6.10
C GLY A 441 66.39 -25.05 6.06
N SER A 442 65.97 -25.58 7.21
CA SER A 442 65.68 -27.02 7.38
C SER A 442 64.37 -27.51 6.74
N GLY A 443 63.44 -26.61 6.45
CA GLY A 443 62.14 -26.94 5.84
C GLY A 443 61.25 -27.81 6.73
N LEU A 444 61.39 -27.71 8.06
CA LEU A 444 60.63 -28.44 9.06
C LEU A 444 59.16 -28.03 9.08
N MET A 445 58.83 -26.76 8.85
CA MET A 445 57.44 -26.30 8.81
C MET A 445 56.68 -26.92 7.63
N ALA A 446 57.32 -26.99 6.47
CA ALA A 446 56.77 -27.67 5.29
C ALA A 446 56.64 -29.18 5.52
N ALA A 447 57.64 -29.81 6.15
CA ALA A 447 57.60 -31.21 6.59
C ALA A 447 56.44 -31.49 7.55
N LEU A 448 56.29 -30.68 8.58
CA LEU A 448 55.22 -30.80 9.56
C LEU A 448 53.84 -30.68 8.89
N ARG A 449 53.64 -29.67 8.03
CA ARG A 449 52.37 -29.50 7.30
C ARG A 449 52.03 -30.72 6.45
N ALA A 450 52.97 -31.19 5.62
CA ALA A 450 52.74 -32.34 4.75
C ALA A 450 52.48 -33.63 5.55
N PHE A 451 53.14 -33.81 6.70
CA PHE A 451 52.90 -34.94 7.59
C PHE A 451 51.49 -34.91 8.20
N LEU A 452 51.05 -33.74 8.64
CA LEU A 452 49.74 -33.55 9.24
C LEU A 452 48.60 -33.69 8.21
N GLU A 453 48.76 -33.13 7.01
CA GLU A 453 47.80 -33.29 5.90
C GLU A 453 47.70 -34.76 5.43
N ALA A 454 48.79 -35.52 5.52
CA ALA A 454 48.80 -36.97 5.27
C ALA A 454 48.31 -37.81 6.47
N ASN A 455 47.69 -37.20 7.48
CA ASN A 455 47.22 -37.86 8.71
C ASN A 455 48.29 -38.71 9.43
N GLY A 456 49.54 -38.24 9.41
CA GLY A 456 50.68 -38.92 10.03
C GLY A 456 51.28 -40.07 9.20
N GLN A 457 50.91 -40.21 7.92
CA GLN A 457 51.47 -41.24 7.03
C GLN A 457 52.79 -40.79 6.41
N TRP A 458 53.88 -41.45 6.82
CA TRP A 458 55.25 -41.12 6.42
C TRP A 458 55.50 -41.15 4.92
N GLU A 459 55.00 -42.17 4.22
CA GLU A 459 55.26 -42.37 2.80
C GLU A 459 54.53 -41.34 1.94
N ALA A 460 53.26 -41.07 2.27
CA ALA A 460 52.45 -40.06 1.60
C ALA A 460 53.03 -38.65 1.80
N ALA A 461 53.45 -38.31 3.03
CA ALA A 461 54.05 -37.01 3.33
C ALA A 461 55.42 -36.80 2.65
N ALA A 462 56.25 -37.84 2.61
CA ALA A 462 57.55 -37.81 1.95
C ALA A 462 57.41 -37.62 0.42
N ALA A 463 56.43 -38.30 -0.19
CA ALA A 463 56.10 -38.14 -1.60
C ALA A 463 55.61 -36.72 -1.93
N ALA A 464 54.74 -36.13 -1.09
CA ALA A 464 54.22 -34.77 -1.29
C ALA A 464 55.30 -33.68 -1.27
N LEU A 465 56.40 -33.89 -0.53
CA LEU A 465 57.53 -32.96 -0.44
C LEU A 465 58.71 -33.31 -1.34
N GLY A 466 58.65 -34.42 -2.09
CA GLY A 466 59.74 -34.87 -2.95
C GLY A 466 61.01 -35.29 -2.17
N VAL A 467 60.87 -35.80 -0.95
CA VAL A 467 62.00 -36.24 -0.10
C VAL A 467 61.92 -37.75 0.20
N HIS A 468 63.04 -38.34 0.63
CA HIS A 468 63.06 -39.75 1.04
C HIS A 468 62.38 -39.94 2.41
N ARG A 469 61.72 -41.09 2.63
CA ARG A 469 61.01 -41.42 3.89
C ARG A 469 61.86 -41.26 5.16
N HIS A 470 63.15 -41.56 5.07
CA HIS A 470 64.09 -41.43 6.21
C HIS A 470 64.38 -39.95 6.53
N THR A 471 64.47 -39.10 5.51
CA THR A 471 64.60 -37.65 5.67
C THR A 471 63.34 -37.06 6.28
N MET A 472 62.16 -37.51 5.84
CA MET A 472 60.87 -37.10 6.40
C MET A 472 60.77 -37.45 7.89
N ARG A 473 61.10 -38.69 8.24
CA ARG A 473 61.12 -39.15 9.65
C ARG A 473 62.05 -38.30 10.51
N LYS A 474 63.29 -38.10 10.07
CA LYS A 474 64.26 -37.28 10.79
C LYS A 474 63.78 -35.84 11.00
N ARG A 475 63.14 -35.24 9.99
CA ARG A 475 62.57 -33.89 10.11
C ARG A 475 61.47 -33.83 11.16
N ILE A 476 60.55 -34.80 11.16
CA ILE A 476 59.47 -34.85 12.14
C ILE A 476 59.98 -35.14 13.56
N GLU A 477 60.98 -36.03 13.74
CA GLU A 477 61.62 -36.27 15.04
C GLU A 477 62.25 -34.98 15.61
N ILE A 478 62.90 -34.19 14.75
CA ILE A 478 63.43 -32.86 15.12
C ILE A 478 62.28 -31.91 15.50
N THR A 479 61.20 -31.92 14.73
CA THR A 479 60.00 -31.11 15.03
C THR A 479 59.35 -31.50 16.36
N GLU A 480 59.21 -32.79 16.68
CA GLU A 480 58.70 -33.28 17.98
C GLU A 480 59.57 -32.81 19.14
N THR A 481 60.89 -32.86 18.95
CA THR A 481 61.87 -32.40 19.94
C THR A 481 61.76 -30.89 20.18
N LEU A 482 61.63 -30.09 19.11
CA LEU A 482 61.50 -28.63 19.19
C LEU A 482 60.17 -28.19 19.80
N LEU A 483 59.09 -28.91 19.52
CA LEU A 483 57.74 -28.61 20.01
C LEU A 483 57.46 -29.22 21.39
N GLY A 484 58.28 -30.15 21.87
CA GLY A 484 58.06 -30.87 23.12
C GLY A 484 56.76 -31.67 23.13
N CYS A 485 56.36 -32.23 21.98
CA CYS A 485 55.07 -32.90 21.81
C CYS A 485 55.20 -34.26 21.09
N ASP A 486 54.17 -35.09 21.23
CA ASP A 486 54.07 -36.39 20.56
C ASP A 486 53.07 -36.30 19.39
N LEU A 487 53.57 -36.39 18.15
CA LEU A 487 52.77 -36.34 16.93
C LEU A 487 52.11 -37.69 16.60
N GLY A 488 52.37 -38.75 17.38
CA GLY A 488 51.58 -39.98 17.40
C GLY A 488 50.16 -39.76 17.93
N VAL A 489 49.94 -38.72 18.74
CA VAL A 489 48.63 -38.38 19.30
C VAL A 489 47.76 -37.62 18.30
N ALA A 490 46.59 -38.17 17.98
CA ALA A 490 45.67 -37.59 16.99
C ALA A 490 45.21 -36.16 17.36
N ARG A 491 44.97 -35.88 18.66
CA ARG A 491 44.58 -34.55 19.15
C ARG A 491 45.67 -33.51 18.88
N VAL A 492 46.93 -33.83 19.18
CA VAL A 492 48.09 -32.94 18.95
C VAL A 492 48.23 -32.64 17.46
N ARG A 493 48.10 -33.66 16.60
CA ARG A 493 48.10 -33.46 15.14
C ARG A 493 46.98 -32.54 14.67
N ALA A 494 45.77 -32.72 15.19
CA ALA A 494 44.63 -31.88 14.82
C ALA A 494 44.81 -30.41 15.25
N GLU A 495 45.26 -30.17 16.48
CA GLU A 495 45.53 -28.82 17.00
C GLU A 495 46.63 -28.11 16.19
N LEU A 496 47.73 -28.81 15.88
CA LEU A 496 48.82 -28.25 15.08
C LEU A 496 48.40 -28.00 13.62
N LEU A 497 47.61 -28.90 13.03
CA LEU A 497 47.10 -28.72 11.66
C LEU A 497 46.19 -27.49 11.58
N LEU A 498 45.26 -27.33 12.53
CA LEU A 498 44.39 -26.16 12.60
C LEU A 498 45.19 -24.87 12.83
N ALA A 499 46.20 -24.90 13.70
CA ALA A 499 47.08 -23.75 13.94
C ALA A 499 47.90 -23.37 12.70
N ILE A 500 48.38 -24.34 11.91
CA ILE A 500 49.08 -24.10 10.64
C ILE A 500 48.11 -23.52 9.59
N LEU A 501 46.93 -24.11 9.45
CA LEU A 501 45.92 -23.67 8.47
C LEU A 501 45.37 -22.27 8.79
N ALA A 502 45.31 -21.87 10.06
CA ALA A 502 44.83 -20.54 10.46
C ALA A 502 45.82 -19.40 10.10
N ARG A 503 47.13 -19.72 9.97
CA ARG A 503 48.21 -18.77 9.62
C ARG A 503 48.41 -18.57 8.12
N GLY A 504 47.95 -19.53 7.30
CA GLY A 504 47.85 -19.39 5.84
C GLY A 504 46.62 -18.60 5.43
#